data_AF-A0A1Q5T788-F1
#
_entry.id   AF-A0A1Q5T788-F1
#
_cell.length_a   1.000
_cell.length_b   1.000
_cell.length_c   1.000
_cell.angle_alpha   90.00
_cell.angle_beta   90.00
_cell.angle_gamma   90.00
#
_symmetry.space_group_name_H-M   'P 1'
#
loop_
_entity.id
_entity.type
_entity.pdbx_description
1 polymer ?
#
loop_
_entity_poly.entity_id
_entity_poly.type
_entity_poly.pdbx_seq_one_letter_code
_entity_poly.pdbx_strand_id
1 'polypeptide(L)'
;MAKCENDFLHKWPTRLIRENQVVCVEDLRVRNRQKNRKLAKRISDSTWGRLLNMLEYKAKWYGRTLVRVHSMFPSSSLCSCCGHRQVEVKSLHVREWVCSNF
;
A
#
# COMPACT_ATOMS: atom_id res chain seq x y z
N MET A 1 -11.14 20.21 9.13
CA MET A 1 -10.56 18.89 8.80
C MET A 1 -10.79 18.44 7.35
N ALA A 2 -11.88 18.80 6.66
CA ALA A 2 -12.11 18.35 5.27
C ALA A 2 -11.13 18.90 4.20
N LYS A 3 -10.52 20.08 4.42
CA LYS A 3 -9.66 20.72 3.42
C LYS A 3 -8.29 20.04 3.26
N CYS A 4 -7.66 19.62 4.37
CA CYS A 4 -6.36 18.94 4.33
C CYS A 4 -6.46 17.53 3.75
N GLU A 5 -7.55 16.81 4.01
CA GLU A 5 -7.78 15.47 3.45
C GLU A 5 -7.98 15.51 1.92
N ASN A 6 -8.79 16.44 1.41
CA ASN A 6 -8.93 16.63 -0.04
C ASN A 6 -7.59 17.04 -0.68
N ASP A 7 -6.84 17.94 -0.04
CA ASP A 7 -5.55 18.38 -0.57
C ASP A 7 -4.53 17.23 -0.65
N PHE A 8 -4.50 16.36 0.38
CA PHE A 8 -3.71 15.12 0.36
C PHE A 8 -4.11 14.20 -0.79
N LEU A 9 -5.40 13.94 -0.95
CA LEU A 9 -5.94 13.05 -2.00
C LEU A 9 -5.68 13.55 -3.42
N HIS A 10 -5.47 14.85 -3.61
CA HIS A 10 -5.16 15.41 -4.93
C HIS A 10 -3.66 15.55 -5.16
N LYS A 11 -2.91 16.12 -4.21
CA LYS A 11 -1.49 16.43 -4.40
C LYS A 11 -0.62 15.18 -4.37
N TRP A 12 -0.85 14.29 -3.40
CA TRP A 12 0.03 13.15 -3.19
C TRP A 12 -0.01 12.13 -4.35
N PRO A 13 -1.18 11.70 -4.86
CA PRO A 13 -1.23 10.82 -6.03
C PRO A 13 -0.65 11.46 -7.29
N THR A 14 -0.88 12.77 -7.49
CA THR A 14 -0.31 13.49 -8.64
C THR A 14 1.20 13.47 -8.61
N ARG A 15 1.78 13.75 -7.44
CA ARG A 15 3.23 13.70 -7.26
C ARG A 15 3.78 12.30 -7.53
N LEU A 16 3.19 11.28 -6.92
CA LEU A 16 3.63 9.89 -7.07
C LEU A 16 3.63 9.43 -8.53
N ILE A 17 2.55 9.71 -9.27
CA ILE A 17 2.40 9.35 -10.68
C ILE A 17 3.34 10.17 -11.58
N ARG A 18 3.63 11.42 -11.25
CA ARG A 18 4.54 12.24 -12.08
C ARG A 18 6.00 11.81 -11.91
N GLU A 19 6.39 11.43 -10.71
CA GLU A 19 7.77 11.05 -10.37
C GLU A 19 8.11 9.60 -10.80
N ASN A 20 7.11 8.74 -11.04
CA ASN A 20 7.33 7.32 -11.34
C ASN A 20 6.68 6.89 -12.65
N GLN A 21 7.35 6.03 -13.41
CA GLN A 21 6.79 5.45 -14.65
C GLN A 21 5.77 4.36 -14.35
N VAL A 22 6.08 3.54 -13.34
CA VAL A 22 5.26 2.41 -12.89
C VAL A 22 5.08 2.51 -11.38
N VAL A 23 3.85 2.39 -10.93
CA VAL A 23 3.51 2.34 -9.51
C VAL A 23 2.80 1.02 -9.22
N CYS A 24 3.33 0.25 -8.27
CA CYS A 24 2.73 -1.00 -7.82
C CYS A 24 2.03 -0.77 -6.48
N VAL A 25 0.76 -1.18 -6.36
CA VAL A 25 0.00 -1.07 -5.12
C VAL A 25 -0.60 -2.41 -4.77
N GLU A 26 -0.42 -2.83 -3.52
CA GLU A 26 -1.03 -4.06 -3.04
C GLU A 26 -2.54 -3.89 -2.87
N ASP A 27 -3.31 -4.80 -3.47
CA ASP A 27 -4.74 -4.94 -3.21
C ASP A 27 -4.97 -5.65 -1.88
N LEU A 28 -4.62 -4.94 -0.81
CA LEU A 28 -4.88 -5.35 0.56
C LEU A 28 -6.39 -5.41 0.70
N ARG A 29 -6.96 -6.63 0.86
CA ARG A 29 -8.40 -6.82 1.07
C ARG A 29 -8.86 -6.04 2.30
N VAL A 30 -9.22 -4.77 2.11
CA VAL A 30 -9.55 -3.81 3.17
C VAL A 30 -10.65 -4.37 4.06
N ARG A 31 -11.63 -5.03 3.44
CA ARG A 31 -12.74 -5.74 4.11
C ARG A 31 -12.27 -6.82 5.09
N ASN A 32 -11.19 -7.54 4.78
CA ASN A 32 -10.63 -8.55 5.70
C ASN A 32 -9.87 -7.90 6.86
N ARG A 33 -9.22 -6.76 6.63
CA ARG A 33 -8.52 -6.04 7.71
C ARG A 33 -9.46 -5.23 8.60
N GLN A 34 -10.61 -4.81 8.08
CA GLN A 34 -11.70 -4.22 8.87
C GLN A 34 -12.33 -5.20 9.86
N LYS A 35 -12.17 -6.52 9.68
CA LYS A 35 -12.61 -7.51 10.68
C LYS A 35 -11.76 -7.46 11.96
N ASN A 36 -10.53 -6.97 11.89
CA ASN A 36 -9.71 -6.78 13.08
C ASN A 36 -10.09 -5.48 13.77
N ARG A 37 -10.83 -5.58 14.88
CA ARG A 37 -11.40 -4.44 15.63
C ARG A 37 -10.36 -3.37 16.03
N LYS A 38 -9.09 -3.75 16.25
CA LYS A 38 -7.98 -2.82 16.56
C LYS A 38 -7.54 -2.00 15.34
N LEU A 39 -7.63 -2.59 14.15
CA LEU A 39 -7.23 -1.96 12.88
C LEU A 39 -8.43 -1.31 12.17
N ALA A 40 -9.64 -1.78 12.44
CA ALA A 40 -10.87 -1.36 11.78
C ALA A 40 -11.06 0.15 11.81
N LYS A 41 -10.84 0.79 12.98
CA LYS A 41 -10.96 2.25 13.13
C LYS A 41 -9.96 2.98 12.23
N ARG A 42 -8.67 2.68 12.35
CA ARG A 42 -7.62 3.31 11.53
C ARG A 42 -7.76 3.07 10.03
N ILE A 43 -8.27 1.89 9.64
CA ILE A 43 -8.49 1.53 8.24
C ILE A 43 -9.77 2.19 7.70
N SER A 44 -10.82 2.27 8.51
CA SER A 44 -12.06 2.98 8.18
C SER A 44 -11.84 4.49 8.07
N ASP A 45 -10.97 5.04 8.92
CA ASP A 45 -10.55 6.44 8.89
C ASP A 45 -9.61 6.73 7.71
N SER A 46 -9.06 5.70 7.07
CA SER A 46 -8.16 5.87 5.92
C SER A 46 -8.97 5.95 4.64
N THR A 47 -8.80 7.03 3.89
CA THR A 47 -9.41 7.27 2.58
C THR A 47 -8.78 6.40 1.46
N TRP A 48 -8.36 5.17 1.78
CA TRP A 48 -7.56 4.27 0.94
C TRP A 48 -8.26 3.93 -0.39
N GLY A 49 -9.55 3.60 -0.35
CA GLY A 49 -10.32 3.34 -1.58
C GLY A 49 -10.36 4.56 -2.50
N ARG A 50 -10.55 5.75 -1.93
CA ARG A 50 -10.55 7.02 -2.68
C ARG A 50 -9.16 7.34 -3.23
N LEU A 51 -8.10 7.08 -2.47
CA LEU A 51 -6.72 7.23 -2.90
C LEU A 51 -6.38 6.32 -4.09
N LEU A 52 -6.77 5.04 -4.03
CA LEU A 52 -6.59 4.09 -5.14
C LEU A 52 -7.31 4.56 -6.40
N ASN A 53 -8.56 5.03 -6.27
CA ASN A 53 -9.31 5.58 -7.39
C ASN A 53 -8.60 6.81 -8.00
N MET A 54 -8.05 7.69 -7.16
CA MET A 54 -7.28 8.85 -7.64
C MET A 54 -6.00 8.44 -8.36
N LEU A 55 -5.27 7.45 -7.84
CA LEU A 55 -4.07 6.91 -8.48
C LEU A 55 -4.39 6.30 -9.84
N GLU A 56 -5.46 5.51 -9.93
CA GLU A 56 -5.85 4.86 -11.19
C GLU A 56 -6.28 5.88 -12.25
N TYR A 57 -7.10 6.85 -11.86
CA TYR A 57 -7.49 7.95 -12.74
C TYR A 57 -6.28 8.76 -13.22
N LYS A 58 -5.37 9.14 -12.31
CA LYS A 58 -4.20 9.96 -12.66
C LYS A 58 -3.16 9.18 -13.46
N ALA A 59 -2.96 7.89 -13.17
CA ALA A 59 -2.09 7.02 -13.95
C ALA A 59 -2.53 6.99 -15.41
N LYS A 60 -3.84 6.80 -15.67
CA LYS A 60 -4.42 6.87 -17.02
C LYS A 60 -4.21 8.24 -17.66
N TRP A 61 -4.43 9.32 -16.90
CA TRP A 61 -4.30 10.68 -17.43
C TRP A 61 -2.87 11.05 -17.83
N TYR A 62 -1.87 10.61 -17.06
CA TYR A 62 -0.45 10.90 -17.34
C TYR A 62 0.27 9.79 -18.13
N GLY A 63 -0.46 8.79 -18.64
CA GLY A 63 0.12 7.69 -19.40
C GLY A 63 1.10 6.82 -18.60
N ARG A 64 0.82 6.63 -17.29
CA ARG A 64 1.63 5.81 -16.38
C ARG A 64 0.96 4.48 -16.09
N THR A 65 1.76 3.51 -15.69
CA THR A 65 1.25 2.17 -15.34
C THR A 65 1.00 2.06 -13.84
N LEU A 66 -0.23 1.73 -13.46
CA LEU A 66 -0.58 1.34 -12.09
C LEU A 66 -0.84 -0.17 -12.07
N VAL A 67 -0.04 -0.92 -11.31
CA VAL A 67 -0.19 -2.37 -11.17
C VAL A 67 -0.78 -2.67 -9.80
N ARG A 68 -1.93 -3.37 -9.77
CA ARG A 68 -2.49 -3.90 -8.52
C ARG A 68 -1.91 -5.28 -8.26
N VAL A 69 -1.08 -5.39 -7.23
CA VAL A 69 -0.45 -6.66 -6.83
C VAL A 69 -1.40 -7.42 -5.91
N HIS A 70 -1.61 -8.71 -6.18
CA HIS A 70 -2.50 -9.53 -5.37
C HIS A 70 -1.99 -9.67 -3.92
N SER A 71 -2.89 -9.55 -2.95
CA SER A 71 -2.56 -9.55 -1.49
C SER A 71 -1.97 -10.85 -0.94
N MET A 72 -1.95 -11.92 -1.74
CA MET A 72 -1.31 -13.19 -1.34
C MET A 72 0.20 -13.21 -1.64
N PHE A 73 0.73 -12.19 -2.32
CA PHE A 73 2.16 -12.03 -2.51
C PHE A 73 2.83 -11.69 -1.17
N PRO A 74 3.82 -12.47 -0.68
CA PRO A 74 4.38 -12.30 0.67
C PRO A 74 5.45 -11.21 0.71
N SER A 75 5.18 -10.04 0.12
CA SER A 75 6.10 -8.88 0.06
C SER A 75 6.64 -8.48 1.44
N SER A 76 5.78 -8.49 2.47
CA SER A 76 6.14 -8.10 3.83
C SER A 76 7.00 -9.11 4.59
N SER A 77 7.19 -10.31 4.03
CA SER A 77 7.97 -11.39 4.62
C SER A 77 9.10 -11.87 3.71
N LEU A 78 9.30 -11.22 2.55
CA LEU A 78 10.35 -11.53 1.60
C LEU A 78 11.52 -10.57 1.81
N CYS A 79 12.74 -11.11 1.88
CA CYS A 79 13.94 -10.30 1.82
C CYS A 79 14.09 -9.70 0.41
N SER A 80 14.28 -8.39 0.32
CA SER A 80 14.53 -7.70 -0.94
C SER A 80 15.87 -8.05 -1.58
N CYS A 81 16.85 -8.53 -0.80
CA CYS A 81 18.19 -8.88 -1.28
C CYS A 81 18.28 -10.30 -1.81
N CYS A 82 17.81 -11.30 -1.05
CA CYS A 82 18.01 -12.72 -1.38
C CYS A 82 16.72 -13.49 -1.68
N GLY A 83 15.54 -12.85 -1.56
CA GLY A 83 14.25 -13.50 -1.78
C GLY A 83 13.85 -14.52 -0.70
N HIS A 84 14.62 -14.65 0.38
CA HIS A 84 14.28 -15.53 1.49
C HIS A 84 12.97 -15.11 2.16
N ARG A 85 12.09 -16.08 2.42
CA ARG A 85 10.79 -15.85 3.06
C ARG A 85 10.89 -16.12 4.56
N GLN A 86 10.94 -15.06 5.36
CA GLN A 86 10.93 -15.16 6.81
C GLN A 86 9.49 -15.31 7.31
N VAL A 87 9.13 -16.48 7.85
CA VAL A 87 7.73 -16.75 8.27
C VAL A 87 7.38 -16.10 9.61
N GLU A 88 8.37 -15.84 10.46
CA GLU A 88 8.20 -15.32 11.83
C GLU A 88 7.85 -13.83 11.89
N VAL A 89 8.11 -13.07 10.83
CA VAL A 89 7.83 -11.62 10.73
C VAL A 89 6.38 -11.29 10.37
N LYS A 90 5.47 -12.27 10.41
CA LYS A 90 4.04 -12.04 10.16
C LYS A 90 3.33 -11.22 11.24
N SER A 91 3.94 -11.07 12.42
CA SER A 91 3.37 -10.25 13.49
C SER A 91 3.46 -8.76 13.14
N LEU A 92 2.32 -8.06 13.17
CA LEU A 92 2.24 -6.61 12.91
C LEU A 92 3.02 -5.74 13.91
N HIS A 93 3.46 -6.32 15.04
CA HIS A 93 4.31 -5.65 16.03
C HIS A 93 5.76 -5.56 15.56
N VAL A 94 6.19 -6.46 14.68
CA VAL A 94 7.54 -6.45 14.12
C VAL A 94 7.59 -5.38 13.03
N ARG A 95 8.39 -4.34 13.27
CA ARG A 95 8.58 -3.20 12.35
C ARG A 95 9.86 -3.31 11.54
N GLU A 96 10.85 -3.98 12.10
CA GLU A 96 12.18 -4.17 11.53
C GLU A 96 12.58 -5.63 11.75
N TRP A 97 13.25 -6.22 10.78
CA TRP A 97 13.80 -7.57 10.87
C TRP A 97 15.05 -7.69 10.01
N VAL A 98 15.99 -8.53 10.46
CA VAL A 98 17.22 -8.83 9.75
C VAL A 98 17.04 -10.18 9.05
N CYS A 99 17.47 -10.26 7.79
CA CYS A 99 17.43 -11.53 7.08
C CYS A 99 18.42 -12.52 7.71
N SER A 100 17.93 -13.72 8.01
CA SER A 100 18.70 -14.82 8.59
C SER A 100 19.59 -15.54 7.56
N ASN A 101 19.40 -15.26 6.27
CA ASN A 101 20.14 -15.87 5.17
C ASN A 101 21.32 -14.94 4.82
N PHE A 102 22.47 -15.17 5.46
CA PHE A 102 23.77 -14.56 5.15
C PHE A 102 24.50 -15.37 4.09
#